data_AF-A0A954SKK3-F1
#
_entry.id   AF-A0A954SKK3-F1
#
_cell.length_a   1.000
_cell.length_b   1.000
_cell.length_c   1.000
_cell.angle_alpha   90.00
_cell.angle_beta   90.00
_cell.angle_gamma   90.00
#
_symmetry.space_group_name_H-M   'P 1'
#
loop_
_entity.id
_entity.type
_entity.pdbx_description
1 polymer ?
#
loop_
_entity_poly.entity_id
_entity_poly.type
_entity_poly.pdbx_seq_one_letter_code
_entity_poly.pdbx_strand_id
1 'polypeptide(L)'
;MLKVSIRIPPLAEQRRIVGKIEALQERSRKAREALNEVGPLLEQFRQSLLAAAFRGDLTADWRAQNPHTEPATELLNRIRTERRKRWEQAELAKYEAKGKQPPKGWQEKYQEPEPVDDSELEELPEGWCWCQMKDVGDVQLGRQRSPKYHSGPNMRPYLRVMNVFEDRIDTGDVMEMDFSPEDFERFRLEVGDILLNEGQSRELVGRPAIYRGEVPDSCFTNTLVRFRPDSPLTSDYPQIVFLGFLKTGRFQQIASLTVNIAHLGAGRFADMAFPLPPLEEQAEIVRQARTGLNQIKELERLVTESKSSLTQLDQSTLVKAFRGELVPQDPNDEPASVLLNRIREAREVSGSRRQGSGKKKGKRQ
;
A
#
# COMPACT_ATOMS: atom_id res chain seq x y z
N MET A 1 -40.90 -19.00 21.83
CA MET A 1 -39.81 -18.53 22.72
C MET A 1 -38.85 -19.68 22.95
N LEU A 2 -37.59 -19.53 22.56
CA LEU A 2 -36.53 -20.50 22.92
C LEU A 2 -36.29 -20.41 24.43
N LYS A 3 -36.48 -21.52 25.15
CA LYS A 3 -36.13 -21.64 26.57
C LYS A 3 -34.63 -21.94 26.68
N VAL A 4 -33.84 -20.99 27.13
CA VAL A 4 -32.41 -21.17 27.41
C VAL A 4 -32.24 -21.49 28.89
N SER A 5 -31.54 -22.59 29.21
CA SER A 5 -31.17 -22.93 30.59
C SER A 5 -29.84 -22.25 30.93
N ILE A 6 -29.78 -21.54 32.06
CA ILE A 6 -28.60 -20.80 32.51
C ILE A 6 -28.22 -21.32 33.90
N ARG A 7 -26.93 -21.63 34.09
CA ARG A 7 -26.37 -21.95 35.42
C ARG A 7 -26.17 -20.66 36.20
N ILE A 8 -26.69 -20.58 37.42
CA ILE A 8 -26.63 -19.38 38.26
C ILE A 8 -25.83 -19.72 39.52
N PRO A 9 -24.62 -19.13 39.72
CA PRO A 9 -23.84 -19.32 40.94
C PRO A 9 -24.38 -18.44 42.10
N PRO A 10 -23.92 -18.64 43.35
CA PRO A 10 -24.19 -17.75 44.47
C PRO A 10 -23.98 -16.25 44.15
N LEU A 11 -24.71 -15.36 44.82
CA LEU A 11 -24.62 -13.91 44.52
C LEU A 11 -23.22 -13.34 44.76
N ALA A 12 -22.54 -13.80 45.80
CA ALA A 12 -21.18 -13.37 46.12
C ALA A 12 -20.19 -13.85 45.03
N GLU A 13 -20.30 -15.10 44.59
CA GLU A 13 -19.56 -15.63 43.44
C GLU A 13 -19.85 -14.85 42.15
N GLN A 14 -21.12 -14.54 41.85
CA GLN A 14 -21.48 -13.70 40.69
C GLN A 14 -20.73 -12.35 40.71
N ARG A 15 -20.66 -11.68 41.87
CA ARG A 15 -19.92 -10.42 42.01
C ARG A 15 -18.42 -10.60 41.79
N ARG A 16 -17.83 -11.69 42.30
CA ARG A 16 -16.40 -12.01 42.06
C ARG A 16 -16.13 -12.29 40.58
N ILE A 17 -17.00 -13.04 39.91
CA ILE A 17 -16.93 -13.31 38.47
C ILE A 17 -16.99 -12.00 37.69
N VAL A 18 -17.99 -11.14 37.94
CA VAL A 18 -18.15 -9.85 37.25
C VAL A 18 -16.92 -8.97 37.44
N GLY A 19 -16.46 -8.79 38.69
CA GLY A 19 -15.27 -7.96 38.94
C GLY A 19 -14.00 -8.50 38.27
N LYS A 20 -13.86 -9.84 38.16
CA LYS A 20 -12.73 -10.45 37.44
C LYS A 20 -12.83 -10.26 35.93
N ILE A 21 -14.02 -10.40 35.35
CA ILE A 21 -14.28 -10.14 33.93
C ILE A 21 -13.95 -8.68 33.62
N GLU A 22 -14.52 -7.74 34.37
CA GLU A 22 -14.31 -6.30 34.18
C GLU A 22 -12.83 -5.94 34.24
N ALA A 23 -12.09 -6.45 35.23
CA ALA A 23 -10.65 -6.22 35.36
C ALA A 23 -9.83 -6.77 34.18
N LEU A 24 -10.19 -7.95 33.65
CA LEU A 24 -9.51 -8.55 32.50
C LEU A 24 -9.86 -7.84 31.19
N GLN A 25 -11.14 -7.49 30.99
CA GLN A 25 -11.60 -6.74 29.83
C GLN A 25 -11.00 -5.34 29.79
N GLU A 26 -10.85 -4.69 30.93
CA GLU A 26 -10.19 -3.38 31.01
C GLU A 26 -8.71 -3.47 30.59
N ARG A 27 -8.01 -4.55 30.96
CA ARG A 27 -6.64 -4.82 30.47
C ARG A 27 -6.61 -5.06 28.96
N SER A 28 -7.54 -5.86 28.44
CA SER A 28 -7.67 -6.14 27.00
C SER A 28 -7.95 -4.84 26.21
N ARG A 29 -8.84 -3.98 26.73
CA ARG A 29 -9.16 -2.67 26.15
C ARG A 29 -7.92 -1.79 26.05
N LYS A 30 -7.16 -1.62 27.13
CA LYS A 30 -5.91 -0.82 27.12
C LYS A 30 -4.88 -1.36 26.14
N ALA A 31 -4.72 -2.69 26.07
CA ALA A 31 -3.81 -3.31 25.11
C ALA A 31 -4.26 -3.06 23.66
N ARG A 32 -5.56 -3.13 23.39
CA ARG A 32 -6.14 -2.84 22.07
C ARG A 32 -5.95 -1.39 21.67
N GLU A 33 -6.12 -0.45 22.60
CA GLU A 33 -5.82 0.97 22.39
C GLU A 33 -4.36 1.18 22.03
N ALA A 34 -3.42 0.64 22.81
CA ALA A 34 -1.99 0.72 22.50
C ALA A 34 -1.65 0.14 21.11
N LEU A 35 -2.23 -1.02 20.75
CA LEU A 35 -2.04 -1.64 19.44
C LEU A 35 -2.68 -0.84 18.28
N ASN A 36 -3.66 0.01 18.56
CA ASN A 36 -4.26 0.89 17.53
C ASN A 36 -3.34 2.08 17.21
N GLU A 37 -2.59 2.57 18.20
CA GLU A 37 -1.63 3.67 17.99
C GLU A 37 -0.40 3.26 17.17
N VAL A 38 -0.07 1.96 17.11
CA VAL A 38 1.09 1.48 16.34
C VAL A 38 0.94 1.73 14.85
N GLY A 39 -0.27 1.58 14.29
CA GLY A 39 -0.51 1.76 12.84
C GLY A 39 -0.10 3.14 12.33
N PRO A 40 -0.62 4.24 12.91
CA PRO A 40 -0.21 5.61 12.58
C PRO A 40 1.30 5.85 12.72
N LEU A 41 1.92 5.33 13.78
CA LEU A 41 3.38 5.48 13.99
C LEU A 41 4.19 4.78 12.89
N LEU A 42 3.76 3.59 12.47
CA LEU A 42 4.41 2.87 11.37
C LEU A 42 4.27 3.60 10.03
N GLU A 43 3.13 4.24 9.77
CA GLU A 43 2.96 5.07 8.56
C GLU A 43 3.86 6.31 8.60
N GLN A 44 3.95 7.00 9.74
CA GLN A 44 4.86 8.14 9.89
C GLN A 44 6.33 7.73 9.72
N PHE A 45 6.72 6.57 10.26
CA PHE A 45 8.06 6.03 10.07
C PHE A 45 8.31 5.65 8.60
N ARG A 46 7.34 5.02 7.92
CA ARG A 46 7.41 4.72 6.48
C ARG A 46 7.66 5.98 5.65
N GLN A 47 6.90 7.04 5.90
CA GLN A 47 7.06 8.32 5.20
C GLN A 47 8.44 8.92 5.43
N SER A 48 8.91 8.93 6.69
CA SER A 48 10.21 9.47 7.07
C SER A 48 11.37 8.69 6.43
N LEU A 49 11.29 7.35 6.44
CA LEU A 49 12.28 6.46 5.82
C LEU A 49 12.39 6.72 4.31
N LEU A 50 11.26 6.77 3.61
CA LEU A 50 11.26 6.97 2.16
C LEU A 50 11.67 8.39 1.77
N ALA A 51 11.32 9.41 2.58
CA ALA A 51 11.80 10.77 2.39
C ALA A 51 13.32 10.88 2.60
N ALA A 52 13.88 10.19 3.60
CA ALA A 52 15.32 10.13 3.83
C ALA A 52 16.06 9.43 2.67
N ALA A 53 15.45 8.44 2.03
CA ALA A 53 16.07 7.69 0.94
C ALA A 53 16.35 8.55 -0.32
N PHE A 54 15.44 9.43 -0.72
CA PHE A 54 15.65 10.26 -1.92
C PHE A 54 16.28 11.63 -1.64
N ARG A 55 16.32 12.08 -0.38
CA ARG A 55 17.12 13.24 0.05
C ARG A 55 18.59 12.90 0.32
N GLY A 56 18.92 11.61 0.41
CA GLY A 56 20.27 11.12 0.69
C GLY A 56 20.67 11.15 2.16
N ASP A 57 19.71 11.39 3.06
CA ASP A 57 19.89 11.32 4.52
C ASP A 57 20.15 9.87 4.96
N LEU A 58 19.52 8.90 4.29
CA LEU A 58 19.61 7.47 4.65
C LEU A 58 21.03 6.91 4.53
N THR A 59 21.84 7.48 3.63
CA THR A 59 23.18 7.00 3.28
C THR A 59 24.28 8.01 3.60
N ALA A 60 24.01 9.02 4.43
CA ALA A 60 25.00 10.02 4.83
C ALA A 60 26.28 9.39 5.41
N ASP A 61 26.14 8.42 6.32
CA ASP A 61 27.27 7.70 6.92
C ASP A 61 28.03 6.85 5.90
N TRP A 62 27.32 6.27 4.94
CA TRP A 62 27.93 5.49 3.87
C TRP A 62 28.76 6.40 2.94
N ARG A 63 28.24 7.57 2.56
CA ARG A 63 28.98 8.56 1.74
C ARG A 63 30.25 9.02 2.44
N ALA A 64 30.18 9.29 3.74
CA ALA A 64 31.37 9.66 4.54
C ALA A 64 32.46 8.58 4.52
N GLN A 65 32.07 7.30 4.38
CA GLN A 65 33.00 6.16 4.31
C GLN A 65 33.47 5.85 2.88
N ASN A 66 32.82 6.41 1.86
CA ASN A 66 33.11 6.16 0.44
C ASN A 66 33.29 7.48 -0.36
N PRO A 67 34.28 8.33 -0.01
CA PRO A 67 34.44 9.65 -0.61
C PRO A 67 34.92 9.64 -2.07
N HIS A 68 35.34 8.48 -2.59
CA HIS A 68 35.87 8.33 -3.94
C HIS A 68 34.91 7.59 -4.88
N THR A 69 33.65 7.42 -4.49
CA THR A 69 32.63 6.86 -5.36
C THR A 69 32.44 7.75 -6.59
N GLU A 70 32.28 7.12 -7.76
CA GLU A 70 32.01 7.82 -9.02
C GLU A 70 30.74 8.69 -8.90
N PRO A 71 30.78 9.99 -9.29
CA PRO A 71 29.62 10.85 -9.19
C PRO A 71 28.50 10.45 -10.15
N ALA A 72 27.25 10.77 -9.78
CA ALA A 72 26.05 10.47 -10.55
C ALA A 72 26.04 11.06 -11.96
N THR A 73 26.78 12.15 -12.19
CA THR A 73 26.91 12.77 -13.52
C THR A 73 27.56 11.82 -14.53
N GLU A 74 28.52 11.00 -14.12
CA GLU A 74 29.14 9.99 -14.99
C GLU A 74 28.18 8.84 -15.27
N LEU A 75 27.42 8.41 -14.27
CA LEU A 75 26.32 7.46 -14.45
C LEU A 75 25.29 7.98 -15.46
N LEU A 76 24.85 9.23 -15.33
CA LEU A 76 23.90 9.86 -16.25
C LEU A 76 24.43 9.90 -17.68
N ASN A 77 25.72 10.24 -17.86
CA ASN A 77 26.38 10.22 -19.17
C ASN A 77 26.37 8.83 -19.80
N ARG A 78 26.63 7.78 -19.01
CA ARG A 78 26.56 6.38 -19.47
C ARG A 78 25.13 6.01 -19.89
N ILE A 79 24.13 6.37 -19.10
CA ILE A 79 22.72 6.12 -19.42
C ILE A 79 22.33 6.82 -20.74
N ARG A 80 22.68 8.10 -20.90
CA ARG A 80 22.41 8.89 -22.11
C ARG A 80 23.08 8.27 -23.35
N THR A 81 24.31 7.77 -23.18
CA THR A 81 25.05 7.08 -24.25
C THR A 81 24.35 5.80 -24.70
N GLU A 82 23.95 4.94 -23.75
CA GLU A 82 23.24 3.68 -24.05
C GLU A 82 21.85 3.92 -24.64
N ARG A 83 21.15 4.97 -24.19
CA ARG A 83 19.88 5.40 -24.77
C ARG A 83 20.04 5.85 -26.21
N ARG A 84 21.03 6.68 -26.51
CA ARG A 84 21.31 7.14 -27.88
C ARG A 84 21.61 5.96 -28.80
N LYS A 85 22.45 5.01 -28.36
CA LYS A 85 22.74 3.79 -29.12
C LYS A 85 21.49 2.98 -29.44
N ARG A 86 20.61 2.76 -28.46
CA ARG A 86 19.34 2.03 -28.67
C ARG A 86 18.41 2.77 -29.63
N TRP A 87 18.30 4.09 -29.50
CA TRP A 87 17.52 4.91 -30.44
C TRP A 87 18.07 4.79 -31.87
N GLU A 88 19.40 4.86 -32.04
CA GLU A 88 20.05 4.72 -33.33
C GLU A 88 19.77 3.33 -33.96
N GLN A 89 19.91 2.26 -33.17
CA GLN A 89 19.59 0.90 -33.61
C GLN A 89 18.12 0.74 -34.01
N ALA A 90 17.20 1.31 -33.23
CA ALA A 90 15.77 1.25 -33.52
C ALA A 90 15.40 2.02 -34.80
N GLU A 91 15.99 3.19 -35.04
CA GLU A 91 15.80 3.92 -36.30
C GLU A 91 16.37 3.16 -37.49
N LEU A 92 17.58 2.59 -37.37
CA LEU A 92 18.17 1.75 -38.41
C LEU A 92 17.28 0.56 -38.77
N ALA A 93 16.76 -0.16 -37.77
CA ALA A 93 15.83 -1.26 -37.98
C ALA A 93 14.54 -0.82 -38.70
N LYS A 94 14.02 0.37 -38.40
CA LYS A 94 12.85 0.93 -39.12
C LYS A 94 13.17 1.25 -40.58
N TYR A 95 14.37 1.73 -40.88
CA TYR A 95 14.83 1.99 -42.25
C TYR A 95 15.00 0.68 -43.02
N GLU A 96 15.65 -0.31 -42.41
CA GLU A 96 15.86 -1.65 -42.97
C GLU A 96 14.53 -2.36 -43.27
N ALA A 97 13.58 -2.34 -42.33
CA ALA A 97 12.24 -2.92 -42.52
C ALA A 97 11.46 -2.26 -43.67
N LYS A 98 11.79 -1.01 -44.01
CA LYS A 98 11.21 -0.27 -45.16
C LYS A 98 12.03 -0.43 -46.45
N GLY A 99 13.12 -1.20 -46.43
CA GLY A 99 14.05 -1.34 -47.56
C GLY A 99 14.73 -0.03 -47.95
N LYS A 100 14.90 0.90 -47.01
CA LYS A 100 15.48 2.24 -47.25
C LYS A 100 16.79 2.41 -46.49
N GLN A 101 17.68 3.23 -47.03
CA GLN A 101 18.85 3.72 -46.31
C GLN A 101 18.45 4.95 -45.47
N PRO A 102 19.05 5.12 -44.27
CA PRO A 102 18.84 6.34 -43.50
C PRO A 102 19.43 7.56 -44.24
N PRO A 103 18.74 8.71 -44.26
CA PRO A 103 19.23 9.91 -44.92
C PRO A 103 20.44 10.50 -44.18
N LYS A 104 21.29 11.26 -44.88
CA LYS A 104 22.41 11.97 -44.24
C LYS A 104 21.89 12.91 -43.13
N GLY A 105 22.54 12.90 -41.96
CA GLY A 105 22.16 13.74 -40.81
C GLY A 105 20.98 13.20 -39.99
N TRP A 106 20.50 11.97 -40.23
CA TRP A 106 19.38 11.42 -39.46
C TRP A 106 19.64 11.36 -37.94
N GLN A 107 20.90 11.21 -37.51
CA GLN A 107 21.31 11.21 -36.11
C GLN A 107 21.08 12.55 -35.41
N GLU A 108 21.08 13.67 -36.14
CA GLU A 108 20.81 15.02 -35.61
C GLU A 108 19.36 15.18 -35.15
N LYS A 109 18.47 14.23 -35.50
CA LYS A 109 17.10 14.18 -34.98
C LYS A 109 17.04 13.75 -33.52
N TYR A 110 18.11 13.15 -32.97
CA TYR A 110 18.18 12.83 -31.56
C TYR A 110 18.41 14.12 -30.77
N GLN A 111 17.44 14.48 -29.93
CA GLN A 111 17.55 15.59 -29.02
C GLN A 111 18.11 15.09 -27.70
N GLU A 112 19.28 15.61 -27.31
CA GLU A 112 19.79 15.36 -25.97
C GLU A 112 18.93 16.09 -24.93
N PRO A 113 18.69 15.48 -23.76
CA PRO A 113 17.92 16.15 -22.74
C PRO A 113 18.62 17.40 -22.20
N GLU A 114 17.85 18.47 -22.04
CA GLU A 114 18.32 19.68 -21.40
C GLU A 114 18.61 19.44 -19.91
N PRO A 115 19.54 20.21 -19.29
CA PRO A 115 19.73 20.19 -17.86
C PRO A 115 18.43 20.52 -17.11
N VAL A 116 18.24 19.90 -15.94
CA VAL A 116 17.12 20.24 -15.07
C VAL A 116 17.36 21.63 -14.48
N ASP A 117 16.33 22.48 -14.51
CA ASP A 117 16.30 23.68 -13.69
C ASP A 117 16.09 23.26 -12.22
N ASP A 118 17.14 23.37 -11.42
CA ASP A 118 17.18 22.97 -10.02
C ASP A 118 16.95 24.13 -9.04
N SER A 119 16.61 25.32 -9.54
CA SER A 119 16.47 26.53 -8.71
C SER A 119 15.37 26.45 -7.65
N GLU A 120 14.30 25.70 -7.91
CA GLU A 120 13.19 25.44 -6.97
C GLU A 120 13.30 24.04 -6.30
N LEU A 121 14.37 23.30 -6.57
CA LEU A 121 14.58 21.96 -6.03
C LEU A 121 15.37 21.99 -4.72
N GLU A 122 15.23 20.92 -3.94
CA GLU A 122 16.00 20.73 -2.73
C GLU A 122 17.48 20.49 -3.10
N GLU A 123 18.39 20.98 -2.25
CA GLU A 123 19.81 20.69 -2.37
C GLU A 123 20.04 19.18 -2.22
N LEU A 124 20.76 18.61 -3.18
CA LEU A 124 21.16 17.22 -3.14
C LEU A 124 22.52 17.06 -2.45
N PRO A 125 22.79 15.88 -1.89
CA PRO A 125 24.10 15.61 -1.34
C PRO A 125 25.21 15.60 -2.40
N GLU A 126 26.44 15.81 -1.96
CA GLU A 126 27.61 15.74 -2.84
C GLU A 126 27.68 14.40 -3.59
N GLY A 127 27.99 14.49 -4.89
CA GLY A 127 28.06 13.33 -5.79
C GLY A 127 26.73 12.96 -6.45
N TRP A 128 25.61 13.52 -6.02
CA TRP A 128 24.29 13.33 -6.65
C TRP A 128 24.04 14.40 -7.72
N CYS A 129 23.09 14.14 -8.61
CA CYS A 129 22.59 15.15 -9.55
C CYS A 129 21.09 15.02 -9.81
N TRP A 130 20.45 16.13 -10.15
CA TRP A 130 19.09 16.12 -10.69
C TRP A 130 19.10 15.76 -12.19
N CYS A 131 18.18 14.90 -12.61
CA CYS A 131 17.86 14.66 -14.02
C CYS A 131 16.34 14.52 -14.20
N GLN A 132 15.83 14.49 -15.43
CA GLN A 132 14.39 14.20 -15.64
C GLN A 132 14.14 12.69 -15.68
N MET A 133 12.92 12.23 -15.35
CA MET A 133 12.56 10.81 -15.47
C MET A 133 12.86 10.27 -16.87
N LYS A 134 12.56 11.06 -17.91
CA LYS A 134 12.81 10.68 -19.31
C LYS A 134 14.29 10.58 -19.66
N ASP A 135 15.21 11.06 -18.82
CA ASP A 135 16.65 10.95 -19.07
C ASP A 135 17.17 9.58 -18.66
N VAL A 136 16.50 8.94 -17.71
CA VAL A 136 16.94 7.70 -17.06
C VAL A 136 16.03 6.51 -17.32
N GLY A 137 14.97 6.71 -18.09
CA GLY A 137 14.08 5.64 -18.50
C GLY A 137 13.10 6.03 -19.60
N ASP A 138 12.41 5.03 -20.12
CA ASP A 138 11.29 5.18 -21.03
C ASP A 138 9.97 5.29 -20.27
N VAL A 139 9.17 6.29 -20.63
CA VAL A 139 7.86 6.56 -20.04
C VAL A 139 6.78 6.36 -21.10
N GLN A 140 5.85 5.44 -20.83
CA GLN A 140 4.83 5.10 -21.81
C GLN A 140 3.45 4.86 -21.16
N LEU A 141 2.39 5.38 -21.77
CA LEU A 141 1.01 4.99 -21.46
C LEU A 141 0.66 3.66 -22.11
N GLY A 142 -0.14 2.85 -21.42
CA GLY A 142 -0.64 1.61 -21.98
C GLY A 142 -1.72 1.82 -23.05
N ARG A 143 -2.27 0.70 -23.52
CA ARG A 143 -3.30 0.72 -24.56
C ARG A 143 -4.65 1.21 -24.04
N GLN A 144 -5.31 2.10 -24.78
CA GLN A 144 -6.70 2.47 -24.50
C GLN A 144 -7.65 1.32 -24.84
N ARG A 145 -8.51 0.98 -23.89
CA ARG A 145 -9.55 -0.05 -24.09
C ARG A 145 -10.62 0.43 -25.07
N SER A 146 -11.11 -0.51 -25.87
CA SER A 146 -12.21 -0.29 -26.82
C SER A 146 -12.95 -1.61 -27.05
N PRO A 147 -14.28 -1.60 -27.30
CA PRO A 147 -15.05 -2.82 -27.54
C PRO A 147 -14.50 -3.70 -28.67
N LYS A 148 -13.84 -3.09 -29.67
CA LYS A 148 -13.23 -3.82 -30.79
C LYS A 148 -12.07 -4.74 -30.38
N TYR A 149 -11.49 -4.56 -29.20
CA TYR A 149 -10.43 -5.41 -28.65
C TYR A 149 -10.96 -6.47 -27.68
N HIS A 150 -12.28 -6.52 -27.39
CA HIS A 150 -12.82 -7.50 -26.45
C HIS A 150 -12.77 -8.94 -26.99
N SER A 151 -12.60 -9.10 -28.30
CA SER A 151 -12.37 -10.37 -28.95
C SER A 151 -11.40 -10.19 -30.10
N GLY A 152 -10.67 -11.24 -30.45
CA GLY A 152 -9.72 -11.24 -31.54
C GLY A 152 -8.81 -12.47 -31.52
N PRO A 153 -7.96 -12.64 -32.55
CA PRO A 153 -7.09 -13.81 -32.66
C PRO A 153 -5.90 -13.79 -31.69
N ASN A 154 -5.56 -12.63 -31.11
CA ASN A 154 -4.38 -12.44 -30.29
C ASN A 154 -4.76 -11.93 -28.88
N MET A 155 -5.62 -12.68 -28.20
CA MET A 155 -6.00 -12.37 -26.82
C MET A 155 -4.78 -12.49 -25.90
N ARG A 156 -4.48 -11.42 -25.16
CA ARG A 156 -3.37 -11.36 -24.21
C ARG A 156 -3.85 -10.78 -22.87
N PRO A 157 -3.28 -11.23 -21.74
CA PRO A 157 -3.56 -10.63 -20.45
C PRO A 157 -3.09 -9.18 -20.43
N TYR A 158 -3.75 -8.36 -19.62
CA TYR A 158 -3.28 -7.00 -19.35
C TYR A 158 -3.48 -6.57 -17.91
N LEU A 159 -2.56 -5.73 -17.44
CA LEU A 159 -2.65 -5.03 -16.17
C LEU A 159 -3.35 -3.68 -16.33
N ARG A 160 -4.11 -3.32 -15.29
CA ARG A 160 -4.85 -2.06 -15.17
C ARG A 160 -4.67 -1.50 -13.76
N VAL A 161 -5.15 -0.29 -13.53
CA VAL A 161 -5.12 0.39 -12.21
C VAL A 161 -5.56 -0.49 -11.03
N MET A 162 -6.49 -1.44 -11.26
CA MET A 162 -6.97 -2.39 -10.23
C MET A 162 -5.91 -3.41 -9.79
N ASN A 163 -4.94 -3.71 -10.66
CA ASN A 163 -3.90 -4.70 -10.37
C ASN A 163 -2.69 -4.07 -9.68
N VAL A 164 -2.46 -2.76 -9.79
CA VAL A 164 -1.23 -2.13 -9.27
C VAL A 164 -1.49 -1.52 -7.90
N PHE A 165 -0.97 -2.16 -6.86
CA PHE A 165 -0.96 -1.71 -5.46
C PHE A 165 0.41 -1.11 -5.08
N GLU A 166 0.52 -0.54 -3.88
CA GLU A 166 1.78 0.01 -3.39
C GLU A 166 2.81 -1.12 -3.23
N ASP A 167 3.84 -1.12 -4.09
CA ASP A 167 4.92 -2.12 -4.14
C ASP A 167 4.45 -3.57 -4.41
N ARG A 168 3.24 -3.76 -4.98
CA ARG A 168 2.70 -5.09 -5.27
C ARG A 168 1.78 -5.07 -6.48
N ILE A 169 1.90 -6.08 -7.34
CA ILE A 169 0.90 -6.38 -8.37
C ILE A 169 -0.02 -7.48 -7.86
N ASP A 170 -1.32 -7.23 -7.92
CA ASP A 170 -2.38 -8.20 -7.63
C ASP A 170 -2.86 -8.86 -8.92
N THR A 171 -2.80 -10.18 -8.94
CA THR A 171 -3.15 -11.02 -10.08
C THR A 171 -4.46 -11.77 -9.89
N GLY A 172 -5.25 -11.45 -8.84
CA GLY A 172 -6.51 -12.13 -8.56
C GLY A 172 -7.60 -11.85 -9.60
N ASP A 173 -7.50 -10.72 -10.32
CA ASP A 173 -8.42 -10.31 -11.37
C ASP A 173 -7.65 -9.72 -12.58
N VAL A 174 -7.16 -10.60 -13.45
CA VAL A 174 -6.50 -10.23 -14.71
C VAL A 174 -7.49 -10.43 -15.86
N MET A 175 -7.59 -9.42 -16.73
CA MET A 175 -8.45 -9.48 -17.91
C MET A 175 -7.59 -9.65 -19.16
N GLU A 176 -8.24 -10.06 -20.26
CA GLU A 176 -7.62 -10.19 -21.57
C GLU A 176 -8.26 -9.25 -22.59
N MET A 177 -7.49 -8.83 -23.58
CA MET A 177 -7.99 -8.17 -24.79
C MET A 177 -7.09 -8.49 -25.98
N ASP A 178 -7.58 -8.25 -27.18
CA ASP A 178 -6.82 -8.46 -28.41
C ASP A 178 -5.71 -7.40 -28.55
N PHE A 179 -4.48 -7.89 -28.72
CA PHE A 179 -3.31 -7.10 -29.07
C PHE A 179 -2.76 -7.64 -30.39
N SER A 180 -2.79 -6.83 -31.46
CA SER A 180 -2.09 -7.19 -32.69
C SER A 180 -0.60 -7.44 -32.39
N PRO A 181 0.14 -8.17 -33.24
CA PRO A 181 1.56 -8.39 -33.05
C PRO A 181 2.35 -7.08 -32.82
N GLU A 182 1.98 -6.00 -33.53
CA GLU A 182 2.60 -4.68 -33.38
C GLU A 182 2.26 -4.01 -32.05
N ASP A 183 1.00 -4.12 -31.60
CA ASP A 183 0.60 -3.59 -30.30
C ASP A 183 1.22 -4.39 -29.15
N PHE A 184 1.34 -5.70 -29.30
CA PHE A 184 1.98 -6.56 -28.32
C PHE A 184 3.45 -6.18 -28.16
N GLU A 185 4.19 -6.00 -29.24
CA GLU A 185 5.59 -5.53 -29.20
C GLU A 185 5.72 -4.19 -28.43
N ARG A 186 4.76 -3.30 -28.63
CA ARG A 186 4.77 -1.96 -28.00
C ARG A 186 4.35 -1.97 -26.53
N PHE A 187 3.35 -2.77 -26.16
CA PHE A 187 2.70 -2.72 -24.85
C PHE A 187 3.04 -3.88 -23.94
N ARG A 188 3.81 -4.88 -24.40
CA ARG A 188 4.27 -5.96 -23.53
C ARG A 188 5.07 -5.42 -22.34
N LEU A 189 4.87 -6.06 -21.21
CA LEU A 189 5.64 -5.81 -20.00
C LEU A 189 6.89 -6.69 -19.99
N GLU A 190 7.99 -6.09 -19.56
CA GLU A 190 9.26 -6.75 -19.33
C GLU A 190 9.59 -6.73 -17.84
N VAL A 191 10.24 -7.79 -17.35
CA VAL A 191 10.65 -7.86 -15.94
C VAL A 191 11.51 -6.63 -15.61
N GLY A 192 11.13 -5.93 -14.55
CA GLY A 192 11.74 -4.66 -14.17
C GLY A 192 10.94 -3.42 -14.60
N ASP A 193 9.91 -3.55 -15.44
CA ASP A 193 9.00 -2.44 -15.69
C ASP A 193 8.33 -1.98 -14.39
N ILE A 194 8.30 -0.68 -14.14
CA ILE A 194 7.57 -0.10 -13.01
C ILE A 194 6.26 0.46 -13.52
N LEU A 195 5.15 -0.04 -12.98
CA LEU A 195 3.81 0.43 -13.30
C LEU A 195 3.36 1.41 -12.24
N LEU A 196 2.85 2.56 -12.69
CA LEU A 196 2.28 3.62 -11.86
C LEU A 196 0.82 3.84 -12.22
N ASN A 197 -0.04 4.05 -11.24
CA ASN A 197 -1.42 4.44 -11.48
C ASN A 197 -1.51 5.78 -12.22
N GLU A 198 -2.07 5.77 -13.45
CA GLU A 198 -2.28 6.98 -14.23
C GLU A 198 -3.42 7.81 -13.65
N GLY A 199 -4.59 7.18 -13.45
CA GLY A 199 -5.80 7.83 -12.93
C GLY A 199 -6.26 7.18 -11.65
N GLN A 200 -6.30 7.92 -10.53
CA GLN A 200 -6.70 7.42 -9.22
C GLN A 200 -7.24 8.56 -8.33
N SER A 201 -7.72 8.25 -7.12
CA SER A 201 -7.88 9.26 -6.07
C SER A 201 -6.58 10.06 -5.85
N ARG A 202 -6.73 11.29 -5.38
CA ARG A 202 -5.63 12.26 -5.27
C ARG A 202 -4.47 11.70 -4.44
N GLU A 203 -4.76 10.99 -3.37
CA GLU A 203 -3.77 10.44 -2.45
C GLU A 203 -3.06 9.18 -2.96
N LEU A 204 -3.59 8.52 -4.00
CA LEU A 204 -3.07 7.27 -4.56
C LEU A 204 -2.62 7.39 -6.02
N VAL A 205 -2.61 8.60 -6.60
CA VAL A 205 -2.09 8.86 -7.94
C VAL A 205 -0.59 8.54 -8.00
N GLY A 206 -0.16 7.86 -9.06
CA GLY A 206 1.24 7.44 -9.20
C GLY A 206 1.65 6.25 -8.32
N ARG A 207 0.71 5.56 -7.65
CA ARG A 207 1.00 4.36 -6.86
C ARG A 207 1.84 3.34 -7.68
N PRO A 208 3.08 3.02 -7.25
CA PRO A 208 4.01 2.28 -8.09
C PRO A 208 4.20 0.82 -7.66
N ALA A 209 4.43 -0.07 -8.63
CA ALA A 209 4.93 -1.43 -8.39
C ALA A 209 5.81 -1.93 -9.54
N ILE A 210 6.89 -2.62 -9.20
CA ILE A 210 7.72 -3.36 -10.17
C ILE A 210 6.96 -4.59 -10.64
N TYR A 211 6.88 -4.77 -11.95
CA TYR A 211 6.47 -6.00 -12.62
C TYR A 211 7.62 -7.00 -12.63
N ARG A 212 7.40 -8.15 -11.99
CA ARG A 212 8.38 -9.22 -11.78
C ARG A 212 8.06 -10.46 -12.62
N GLY A 213 7.21 -10.32 -13.63
CA GLY A 213 6.76 -11.45 -14.44
C GLY A 213 5.60 -12.21 -13.81
N GLU A 214 4.81 -11.57 -12.94
CA GLU A 214 3.69 -12.22 -12.24
C GLU A 214 2.64 -12.78 -13.21
N VAL A 215 2.52 -12.19 -14.40
CA VAL A 215 1.61 -12.62 -15.47
C VAL A 215 2.36 -12.63 -16.80
N PRO A 216 2.86 -13.78 -17.29
CA PRO A 216 3.60 -13.86 -18.54
C PRO A 216 2.85 -13.26 -19.74
N ASP A 217 3.60 -12.70 -20.69
CA ASP A 217 3.06 -12.06 -21.91
C ASP A 217 1.97 -10.99 -21.64
N SER A 218 2.01 -10.37 -20.46
CA SER A 218 1.04 -9.34 -20.10
C SER A 218 1.38 -8.00 -20.73
N CYS A 219 0.33 -7.32 -21.19
CA CYS A 219 0.38 -5.93 -21.59
C CYS A 219 -0.17 -5.03 -20.48
N PHE A 220 -0.35 -3.75 -20.76
CA PHE A 220 -0.98 -2.82 -19.82
C PHE A 220 -1.88 -1.81 -20.54
N THR A 221 -2.83 -1.27 -19.79
CA THR A 221 -3.78 -0.27 -20.30
C THR A 221 -3.35 1.15 -19.98
N ASN A 222 -3.94 2.12 -20.67
CA ASN A 222 -3.71 3.55 -20.44
C ASN A 222 -4.12 4.05 -19.04
N THR A 223 -4.75 3.19 -18.23
CA THR A 223 -4.97 3.46 -16.80
C THR A 223 -3.68 3.37 -15.97
N LEU A 224 -2.58 2.97 -16.60
CA LEU A 224 -1.24 2.87 -16.03
C LEU A 224 -0.24 3.66 -16.89
N VAL A 225 0.76 4.21 -16.23
CA VAL A 225 2.02 4.68 -16.81
C VAL A 225 3.07 3.61 -16.54
N ARG A 226 3.86 3.25 -17.54
CA ARG A 226 5.06 2.42 -17.37
C ARG A 226 6.28 3.32 -17.35
N PHE A 227 7.15 3.08 -16.38
CA PHE A 227 8.54 3.53 -16.38
C PHE A 227 9.45 2.31 -16.57
N ARG A 228 10.31 2.34 -17.59
CA ARG A 228 11.32 1.32 -17.84
C ARG A 228 12.70 1.96 -17.70
N PRO A 229 13.50 1.62 -16.67
CA PRO A 229 14.80 2.23 -16.48
C PRO A 229 15.76 1.85 -17.62
N ASP A 230 16.63 2.79 -17.96
CA ASP A 230 17.68 2.63 -18.96
C ASP A 230 18.97 2.13 -18.31
N SER A 231 19.59 1.11 -18.89
CA SER A 231 20.85 0.54 -18.39
C SER A 231 21.95 1.61 -18.22
N PRO A 232 22.76 1.57 -17.14
CA PRO A 232 22.82 0.52 -16.12
C PRO A 232 21.89 0.73 -14.91
N LEU A 233 20.97 1.70 -14.95
CA LEU A 233 19.98 1.87 -13.89
C LEU A 233 19.03 0.65 -13.84
N THR A 234 18.78 0.15 -12.65
CA THR A 234 17.81 -0.92 -12.39
C THR A 234 16.59 -0.39 -11.68
N SER A 235 15.52 -1.18 -11.63
CA SER A 235 14.19 -0.74 -11.16
C SER A 235 14.10 -0.54 -9.65
N ASP A 236 15.02 -1.11 -8.87
CA ASP A 236 14.93 -1.10 -7.42
C ASP A 236 15.04 0.30 -6.82
N TYR A 237 16.01 1.10 -7.28
CA TYR A 237 16.19 2.46 -6.78
C TYR A 237 15.03 3.39 -7.20
N PRO A 238 14.63 3.46 -8.48
CA PRO A 238 13.44 4.22 -8.89
C PRO A 238 12.18 3.80 -8.14
N GLN A 239 11.99 2.50 -7.85
CA GLN A 239 10.85 2.04 -7.05
C GLN A 239 10.85 2.66 -5.64
N ILE A 240 12.00 2.73 -4.97
CA ILE A 240 12.11 3.38 -3.65
C ILE A 240 11.79 4.88 -3.77
N VAL A 241 12.33 5.56 -4.78
CA VAL A 241 12.06 6.99 -5.03
C VAL A 241 10.57 7.22 -5.30
N PHE A 242 9.92 6.39 -6.12
CA PHE A 242 8.51 6.55 -6.47
C PHE A 242 7.59 6.27 -5.28
N LEU A 243 7.95 5.31 -4.42
CA LEU A 243 7.27 5.15 -3.13
C LEU A 243 7.41 6.41 -2.27
N GLY A 244 8.60 7.01 -2.23
CA GLY A 244 8.82 8.31 -1.60
C GLY A 244 7.92 9.40 -2.18
N PHE A 245 7.86 9.52 -3.51
CA PHE A 245 7.06 10.54 -4.20
C PHE A 245 5.55 10.38 -3.99
N LEU A 246 5.08 9.14 -3.89
CA LEU A 246 3.70 8.84 -3.48
C LEU A 246 3.43 9.34 -2.06
N LYS A 247 4.32 9.01 -1.11
CA LYS A 247 4.16 9.29 0.32
C LYS A 247 4.33 10.76 0.70
N THR A 248 5.21 11.49 0.00
CA THR A 248 5.41 12.92 0.21
C THR A 248 4.49 13.80 -0.64
N GLY A 249 3.65 13.17 -1.48
CA GLY A 249 2.68 13.88 -2.31
C GLY A 249 3.27 14.55 -3.55
N ARG A 250 4.53 14.29 -3.92
CA ARG A 250 5.15 14.84 -5.15
C ARG A 250 4.38 14.46 -6.42
N PHE A 251 3.87 13.23 -6.51
CA PHE A 251 3.00 12.86 -7.64
C PHE A 251 1.70 13.67 -7.68
N GLN A 252 1.15 14.02 -6.53
CA GLN A 252 -0.09 14.81 -6.43
C GLN A 252 0.12 16.26 -6.87
N GLN A 253 1.32 16.81 -6.66
CA GLN A 253 1.68 18.18 -7.03
C GLN A 253 1.70 18.37 -8.55
N ILE A 254 2.18 17.36 -9.29
CA ILE A 254 2.21 17.41 -10.75
C ILE A 254 0.90 16.93 -11.39
N ALA A 255 0.05 16.21 -10.65
CA ALA A 255 -1.17 15.63 -11.19
C ALA A 255 -2.21 16.69 -11.60
N SER A 256 -3.02 16.36 -12.61
CA SER A 256 -4.19 17.18 -12.99
C SER A 256 -5.42 16.59 -12.33
N LEU A 257 -6.35 17.46 -11.97
CA LEU A 257 -7.60 17.06 -11.37
C LEU A 257 -8.73 17.18 -12.40
N THR A 258 -9.48 16.10 -12.53
CA THR A 258 -10.86 16.16 -13.00
C THR A 258 -11.80 16.18 -11.79
N VAL A 259 -13.11 15.96 -11.97
CA VAL A 259 -14.11 16.05 -10.89
C VAL A 259 -13.71 15.22 -9.66
N ASN A 260 -13.28 13.97 -9.83
CA ASN A 260 -12.92 13.07 -8.72
C ASN A 260 -11.65 12.23 -8.98
N ILE A 261 -10.98 12.41 -10.11
CA ILE A 261 -9.82 11.59 -10.51
C ILE A 261 -8.62 12.49 -10.74
N ALA A 262 -7.54 12.19 -10.04
CA ALA A 262 -6.23 12.77 -10.27
C ALA A 262 -5.50 11.92 -11.33
N HIS A 263 -4.99 12.61 -12.35
CA HIS A 263 -4.23 12.00 -13.43
C HIS A 263 -2.75 12.38 -13.30
N LEU A 264 -1.85 11.39 -13.25
CA LEU A 264 -0.42 11.62 -13.23
C LEU A 264 0.02 12.29 -14.54
N GLY A 265 -0.41 11.71 -15.67
CA GLY A 265 -0.04 12.14 -17.02
C GLY A 265 1.42 11.80 -17.36
N ALA A 266 1.61 10.99 -18.41
CA ALA A 266 2.93 10.49 -18.79
C ALA A 266 3.93 11.61 -19.13
N GLY A 267 3.52 12.69 -19.80
CA GLY A 267 4.41 13.81 -20.11
C GLY A 267 4.92 14.51 -18.85
N ARG A 268 4.03 14.85 -17.91
CA ARG A 268 4.42 15.48 -16.64
C ARG A 268 5.28 14.58 -15.78
N PHE A 269 4.99 13.29 -15.75
CA PHE A 269 5.84 12.32 -15.07
C PHE A 269 7.22 12.23 -15.75
N ALA A 270 7.27 12.20 -17.09
CA ALA A 270 8.51 12.18 -17.86
C ALA A 270 9.41 13.40 -17.60
N ASP A 271 8.81 14.58 -17.42
CA ASP A 271 9.52 15.84 -17.15
C ASP A 271 9.84 16.08 -15.66
N MET A 272 9.30 15.24 -14.77
CA MET A 272 9.49 15.35 -13.33
C MET A 272 10.97 15.15 -12.96
N ALA A 273 11.47 15.96 -12.02
CA ALA A 273 12.82 15.83 -11.50
C ALA A 273 13.01 14.52 -10.73
N PHE A 274 14.11 13.84 -11.01
CA PHE A 274 14.55 12.59 -10.43
C PHE A 274 15.92 12.78 -9.79
N PRO A 275 16.09 12.47 -8.49
CA PRO A 275 17.39 12.51 -7.85
C PRO A 275 18.17 11.27 -8.28
N LEU A 276 19.36 11.46 -8.85
CA LEU A 276 20.23 10.37 -9.25
C LEU A 276 21.47 10.35 -8.33
N PRO A 277 21.64 9.32 -7.49
CA PRO A 277 22.88 9.05 -6.75
C PRO A 277 23.89 8.30 -7.64
N PRO A 278 25.15 8.20 -7.20
CA PRO A 278 26.08 7.19 -7.68
C PRO A 278 25.49 5.77 -7.69
N LEU A 279 25.87 4.95 -8.67
CA LEU A 279 25.32 3.60 -8.84
C LEU A 279 25.54 2.69 -7.61
N GLU A 280 26.70 2.80 -6.96
CA GLU A 280 27.00 2.04 -5.75
C GLU A 280 26.14 2.49 -4.57
N GLU A 281 25.90 3.79 -4.44
CA GLU A 281 25.06 4.34 -3.37
C GLU A 281 23.59 3.94 -3.56
N GLN A 282 23.11 3.86 -4.81
CA GLN A 282 21.76 3.37 -5.10
C GLN A 282 21.52 1.98 -4.50
N ALA A 283 22.49 1.08 -4.60
CA ALA A 283 22.40 -0.25 -4.01
C ALA A 283 22.28 -0.20 -2.48
N GLU A 284 23.02 0.70 -1.83
CA GLU A 284 22.97 0.90 -0.39
C GLU A 284 21.64 1.52 0.07
N ILE A 285 21.13 2.52 -0.66
CA ILE A 285 19.81 3.12 -0.41
C ILE A 285 18.74 2.04 -0.49
N VAL A 286 18.75 1.23 -1.56
CA VAL A 286 17.81 0.13 -1.75
C VAL A 286 17.91 -0.86 -0.60
N ARG A 287 19.12 -1.24 -0.19
CA ARG A 287 19.35 -2.18 0.92
C ARG A 287 18.72 -1.67 2.21
N GLN A 288 19.05 -0.45 2.63
CA GLN A 288 18.55 0.14 3.88
C GLN A 288 17.03 0.39 3.84
N ALA A 289 16.51 0.93 2.74
CA ALA A 289 15.08 1.18 2.58
C ALA A 289 14.29 -0.13 2.60
N ARG A 290 14.74 -1.18 1.90
CA ARG A 290 14.09 -2.50 1.93
C ARG A 290 14.13 -3.12 3.31
N THR A 291 15.24 -3.01 4.04
CA THR A 291 15.32 -3.47 5.43
C THR A 291 14.27 -2.78 6.31
N GLY A 292 14.18 -1.45 6.27
CA GLY A 292 13.20 -0.70 7.05
C GLY A 292 11.75 -1.03 6.65
N LEU A 293 11.45 -1.10 5.36
CA LEU A 293 10.12 -1.47 4.86
C LEU A 293 9.71 -2.89 5.27
N ASN A 294 10.64 -3.84 5.29
CA ASN A 294 10.37 -5.20 5.75
C ASN A 294 10.11 -5.25 7.26
N GLN A 295 10.85 -4.48 8.06
CA GLN A 295 10.58 -4.35 9.50
C GLN A 295 9.18 -3.78 9.77
N ILE A 296 8.76 -2.78 9.00
CA ILE A 296 7.41 -2.22 9.09
C ILE A 296 6.36 -3.30 8.79
N LYS A 297 6.51 -4.04 7.69
CA LYS A 297 5.59 -5.13 7.31
C LYS A 297 5.49 -6.19 8.42
N GLU A 298 6.60 -6.54 9.04
CA GLU A 298 6.62 -7.51 10.15
C GLU A 298 5.92 -6.98 11.41
N LEU A 299 6.13 -5.70 11.75
CA LEU A 299 5.42 -5.06 12.87
C LEU A 299 3.90 -4.99 12.63
N GLU A 300 3.47 -4.67 11.40
CA GLU A 300 2.05 -4.68 11.02
C GLU A 300 1.42 -6.08 11.19
N ARG A 301 2.15 -7.14 10.81
CA ARG A 301 1.74 -8.53 11.02
C ARG A 301 1.59 -8.86 12.50
N LEU A 302 2.59 -8.54 13.31
CA LEU A 302 2.59 -8.77 14.76
C LEU A 302 1.46 -8.03 15.48
N VAL A 303 1.15 -6.79 15.07
CA VAL A 303 0.02 -6.03 15.59
C VAL A 303 -1.31 -6.72 15.27
N THR A 304 -1.47 -7.19 14.04
CA THR A 304 -2.68 -7.89 13.59
C THR A 304 -2.89 -9.19 14.38
N GLU A 305 -1.83 -9.97 14.57
CA GLU A 305 -1.86 -11.20 15.36
C GLU A 305 -2.19 -10.93 16.83
N SER A 306 -1.55 -9.92 17.43
CA SER A 306 -1.81 -9.52 18.81
C SER A 306 -3.27 -9.12 19.02
N LYS A 307 -3.86 -8.36 18.07
CA LYS A 307 -5.28 -8.00 18.10
C LYS A 307 -6.20 -9.21 18.02
N SER A 308 -5.83 -10.23 17.24
CA SER A 308 -6.57 -11.50 17.15
C SER A 308 -6.48 -12.29 18.46
N SER A 309 -5.29 -12.40 19.05
CA SER A 309 -5.08 -13.07 20.34
C SER A 309 -5.86 -12.40 21.48
N LEU A 310 -5.94 -11.07 21.51
CA LEU A 310 -6.79 -10.36 22.50
C LEU A 310 -8.26 -10.76 22.37
N THR A 311 -8.79 -10.85 21.14
CA THR A 311 -10.17 -11.28 20.90
C THR A 311 -10.41 -12.70 21.40
N GLN A 312 -9.47 -13.62 21.17
CA GLN A 312 -9.55 -14.99 21.68
C GLN A 312 -9.48 -15.05 23.21
N LEU A 313 -8.66 -14.21 23.83
CA LEU A 313 -8.53 -14.12 25.29
C LEU A 313 -9.84 -13.63 25.94
N ASP A 314 -10.49 -12.64 25.35
CA ASP A 314 -11.79 -12.13 25.82
C ASP A 314 -12.87 -13.24 25.77
N GLN A 315 -12.92 -14.00 24.66
CA GLN A 315 -13.83 -15.14 24.51
C GLN A 315 -13.52 -16.25 25.54
N SER A 316 -12.24 -16.60 25.72
CA SER A 316 -11.81 -17.61 26.70
C SER A 316 -12.19 -17.21 28.12
N THR A 317 -12.05 -15.91 28.45
CA THR A 317 -12.44 -15.36 29.76
C THR A 317 -13.93 -15.54 30.02
N LEU A 318 -14.78 -15.24 29.03
CA LEU A 318 -16.24 -15.46 29.15
C LEU A 318 -16.60 -16.95 29.28
N VAL A 319 -15.95 -17.82 28.50
CA VAL A 319 -16.17 -19.27 28.60
C VAL A 319 -15.82 -19.78 29.99
N LYS A 320 -14.66 -19.40 30.55
CA LYS A 320 -14.26 -19.76 31.92
C LYS A 320 -15.20 -19.18 32.97
N ALA A 321 -15.71 -17.96 32.77
CA ALA A 321 -16.71 -17.37 33.65
C ALA A 321 -17.99 -18.20 33.72
N PHE A 322 -18.54 -18.60 32.57
CA PHE A 322 -19.78 -19.38 32.52
C PHE A 322 -19.63 -20.84 32.95
N ARG A 323 -18.39 -21.36 32.97
CA ARG A 323 -18.07 -22.68 33.54
C ARG A 323 -17.83 -22.67 35.05
N GLY A 324 -17.71 -21.49 35.68
CA GLY A 324 -17.33 -21.37 37.09
C GLY A 324 -15.85 -21.65 37.33
N GLU A 325 -15.01 -21.46 36.30
CA GLU A 325 -13.56 -21.71 36.32
C GLU A 325 -12.75 -20.40 36.44
N LEU A 326 -13.42 -19.24 36.38
CA LEU A 326 -12.75 -17.93 36.35
C LEU A 326 -12.30 -17.44 37.73
N VAL A 327 -13.05 -17.79 38.78
CA VAL A 327 -12.76 -17.42 40.17
C VAL A 327 -12.93 -18.63 41.08
N PRO A 328 -12.23 -18.70 42.23
CA PRO A 328 -12.47 -19.75 43.22
C PRO A 328 -13.90 -19.74 43.76
N GLN A 329 -14.46 -20.93 43.97
CA GLN A 329 -15.74 -21.13 44.66
C GLN A 329 -15.54 -21.06 46.17
N ASP A 330 -16.49 -20.44 46.89
CA ASP A 330 -16.48 -20.36 48.36
C ASP A 330 -17.63 -21.21 48.91
N PRO A 331 -17.34 -22.30 49.65
CA PRO A 331 -18.37 -23.15 50.26
C PRO A 331 -19.31 -22.41 51.24
N ASN A 332 -18.90 -21.24 51.74
CA ASN A 332 -19.68 -20.43 52.68
C ASN A 332 -20.63 -19.43 51.99
N ASP A 333 -20.59 -19.31 50.66
CA ASP A 333 -21.50 -18.43 49.93
C ASP A 333 -22.96 -18.88 50.06
N GLU A 334 -23.88 -17.93 50.19
CA GLU A 334 -25.32 -18.21 50.19
C GLU A 334 -25.74 -18.92 48.88
N PRO A 335 -26.37 -20.12 48.94
CA PRO A 335 -26.73 -20.85 47.74
C PRO A 335 -27.63 -20.05 46.78
N ALA A 336 -27.41 -20.19 45.47
CA ALA A 336 -28.17 -19.49 44.45
C ALA A 336 -29.69 -19.73 44.53
N SER A 337 -30.13 -20.87 45.08
CA SER A 337 -31.54 -21.19 45.32
C SER A 337 -32.22 -20.19 46.25
N VAL A 338 -31.52 -19.67 47.26
CA VAL A 338 -32.06 -18.67 48.21
C VAL A 338 -32.32 -17.35 47.49
N LEU A 339 -31.37 -16.89 46.67
CA LEU A 339 -31.54 -15.70 45.83
C LEU A 339 -32.72 -15.87 44.85
N LEU A 340 -32.83 -17.02 44.20
CA LEU A 340 -33.91 -17.29 43.25
C LEU A 340 -35.29 -17.25 43.90
N ASN A 341 -35.41 -17.75 45.14
CA ASN A 341 -36.65 -17.65 45.91
C ASN A 341 -37.01 -16.19 46.21
N ARG A 342 -36.05 -15.37 46.67
CA ARG A 342 -36.27 -13.93 46.89
C ARG A 342 -36.73 -13.21 45.61
N ILE A 343 -36.16 -13.55 44.45
CA ILE A 343 -36.56 -12.98 43.16
C ILE A 343 -37.99 -13.38 42.78
N ARG A 344 -38.40 -14.63 43.03
CA ARG A 344 -39.76 -15.12 42.77
C ARG A 344 -40.77 -14.38 43.64
N GLU A 345 -40.53 -14.30 44.95
CA GLU A 345 -41.38 -13.57 45.89
C GLU A 345 -41.52 -12.08 45.51
N ALA A 346 -40.42 -11.42 45.16
CA ALA A 346 -40.45 -10.02 44.71
C ALA A 346 -41.24 -9.82 43.40
N ARG A 347 -41.21 -10.79 42.48
CA ARG A 347 -42.01 -10.77 41.24
C ARG A 347 -43.49 -10.96 41.48
N GLU A 348 -43.88 -11.80 42.43
CA GLU A 348 -45.28 -11.98 42.83
C GLU A 348 -45.85 -10.71 43.50
N VAL A 349 -45.06 -10.05 44.35
CA VAL A 349 -45.46 -8.80 45.00
C VAL A 349 -45.57 -7.63 44.00
N SER A 350 -44.69 -7.56 43.00
CA SER A 350 -44.76 -6.51 41.96
C SER A 350 -45.84 -6.77 40.91
N GLY A 351 -46.14 -8.05 40.59
CA GLY A 351 -47.25 -8.45 39.74
C GLY A 351 -48.62 -8.15 40.38
N SER A 352 -48.77 -8.38 41.69
CA SER A 352 -50.00 -8.08 42.42
C SER A 352 -50.28 -6.56 42.54
N ARG A 353 -49.24 -5.73 42.69
CA ARG A 353 -49.38 -4.25 42.67
C ARG A 353 -49.89 -3.70 41.33
N ARG A 354 -49.54 -4.31 40.19
CA ARG A 354 -50.05 -3.91 38.86
C ARG A 354 -51.51 -4.31 38.61
N GLN A 355 -52.03 -5.34 39.28
CA GLN A 355 -53.44 -5.72 39.19
C GLN A 355 -54.36 -4.92 40.14
N GLY A 356 -53.80 -4.24 41.15
CA GLY A 356 -54.54 -3.46 42.14
C GLY A 356 -54.97 -2.05 41.73
N SER A 357 -54.40 -1.46 40.67
CA SER A 357 -54.68 -0.07 40.26
C SER A 357 -55.81 0.11 39.23
N GLY A 358 -56.50 -0.97 38.84
CA GLY A 358 -57.53 -0.95 37.77
C GLY A 358 -59.00 -0.98 38.22
N LYS A 359 -59.32 -0.99 39.53
CA LYS A 359 -60.72 -1.14 40.00
C LYS A 359 -61.04 -0.30 41.24
N LYS A 360 -61.54 0.93 41.03
CA LYS A 360 -62.39 1.80 41.90
C LYS A 360 -62.18 3.25 41.40
N LYS A 361 -63.13 4.14 41.11
CA LYS A 361 -64.59 4.33 41.15
C LYS A 361 -64.84 5.52 40.17
N GLY A 362 -66.01 5.77 39.60
CA GLY A 362 -67.32 5.22 39.90
C GLY A 362 -68.44 5.80 39.03
N LYS A 363 -69.57 5.11 39.10
CA LYS A 363 -70.92 5.61 38.83
C LYS A 363 -71.33 6.61 39.92
N ARG A 364 -71.92 7.72 39.51
CA ARG A 364 -72.97 8.54 40.15
C ARG A 364 -73.36 9.59 39.10
N GLN A 365 -74.60 9.98 38.90
CA GLN A 365 -75.92 9.45 39.23
C GLN A 365 -76.87 10.15 38.25
#